data_AF-A0A1I0QSJ2-F1
#
_entry.id   AF-A0A1I0QSJ2-F1
#
_cell.length_a   1.000
_cell.length_b   1.000
_cell.length_c   1.000
_cell.angle_alpha   90.00
_cell.angle_beta   90.00
_cell.angle_gamma   90.00
#
_symmetry.space_group_name_H-M   'P 1'
#
loop_
_entity.id
_entity.type
_entity.pdbx_description
1 polymer ?
#
loop_
_entity_poly.entity_id
_entity_poly.type
_entity_poly.pdbx_seq_one_letter_code
_entity_poly.pdbx_strand_id
1 'polypeptide(L)'
;MKISTKINGILWLAVMVFAISCTKDNDNGFLSPALKYTNPSIKVAVGASLIQSGAMVTDESTKPLVFTIEAIRTADGKLAEGVMNYKVDTYFWDAEYTGKEKTVQELDTKRKKVNRPAIDINPENGNIVIYPEASDTLQLPKGKYTIDVRVKNSSGEMLIATALTVEVSYALPYSYAFRGVDGKLTGIDVKFERQATTENKIVVYTLKKDGTPVDPKLLIGYDYSTTPGVTDLKDWHNLGLNNPTKYTEFPDHLELEIAGFPLPFVAGQVLRVDMYNNGEVNGDYFNYWFDMAILKEGIWKVTIQLKYN
;
A
#
# COMPACT_ATOMS: atom_id res chain seq x y z
N MET A 1 -77.50 -39.08 -6.12
CA MET A 1 -76.45 -39.71 -5.27
C MET A 1 -75.21 -40.07 -6.11
N LYS A 2 -74.44 -39.09 -6.62
CA LYS A 2 -73.20 -39.34 -7.42
C LYS A 2 -72.15 -38.20 -7.33
N ILE A 3 -72.26 -37.30 -6.34
CA ILE A 3 -71.34 -36.14 -6.21
C ILE A 3 -70.32 -36.35 -5.08
N SER A 4 -70.62 -37.22 -4.10
CA SER A 4 -69.78 -37.43 -2.91
C SER A 4 -68.50 -38.23 -3.14
N THR A 5 -68.38 -39.02 -4.21
CA THR A 5 -67.21 -39.89 -4.44
C THR A 5 -66.09 -39.22 -5.23
N LYS A 6 -66.39 -38.18 -6.05
CA LYS A 6 -65.35 -37.45 -6.80
C LYS A 6 -64.59 -36.44 -5.94
N ILE A 7 -65.24 -35.85 -4.94
CA ILE A 7 -64.62 -34.86 -4.04
C ILE A 7 -63.61 -35.52 -3.10
N ASN A 8 -63.90 -36.74 -2.61
CA ASN A 8 -62.94 -37.49 -1.77
C ASN A 8 -61.70 -37.95 -2.54
N GLY A 9 -61.81 -38.27 -3.83
CA GLY A 9 -60.64 -38.63 -4.65
C GLY A 9 -59.69 -37.46 -4.88
N ILE A 10 -60.23 -36.25 -5.09
CA ILE A 10 -59.44 -35.02 -5.28
C ILE A 10 -58.79 -34.58 -3.97
N LEU A 11 -59.48 -34.74 -2.83
CA LEU A 11 -58.94 -34.42 -1.51
C LEU A 11 -57.78 -35.35 -1.12
N TRP A 12 -57.88 -36.64 -1.45
CA TRP A 12 -56.79 -37.61 -1.24
C TRP A 12 -55.59 -37.37 -2.17
N LEU A 13 -55.83 -36.95 -3.41
CA LEU A 13 -54.76 -36.58 -4.35
C LEU A 13 -54.06 -35.28 -3.92
N ALA A 14 -54.80 -34.30 -3.42
CA ALA A 14 -54.24 -33.04 -2.90
C ALA A 14 -53.37 -33.28 -1.64
N VAL A 15 -53.78 -34.16 -0.74
CA VAL A 15 -52.99 -34.52 0.46
C VAL A 15 -51.70 -35.26 0.10
N MET A 16 -51.69 -36.10 -0.93
CA MET A 16 -50.45 -36.74 -1.42
C MET A 16 -49.47 -35.74 -2.06
N VAL A 17 -49.95 -34.71 -2.75
CA VAL A 17 -49.09 -33.68 -3.38
C VAL A 17 -48.41 -32.79 -2.32
N PHE A 18 -49.03 -32.58 -1.15
CA PHE A 18 -48.41 -31.85 -0.03
C PHE A 18 -47.42 -32.68 0.80
N ALA A 19 -47.46 -34.01 0.71
CA ALA A 19 -46.53 -34.90 1.41
C ALA A 19 -45.17 -35.05 0.68
N ILE A 20 -45.08 -34.61 -0.58
CA ILE A 20 -43.82 -34.42 -1.31
C ILE A 20 -43.36 -32.97 -1.12
N SER A 21 -43.37 -32.49 0.12
CA SER A 21 -42.56 -31.35 0.48
C SER A 21 -41.12 -31.83 0.37
N CYS A 22 -40.37 -31.34 -0.63
CA CYS A 22 -38.92 -31.45 -0.61
C CYS A 22 -38.47 -31.01 0.78
N THR A 23 -37.92 -31.94 1.57
CA THR A 23 -37.07 -31.52 2.68
C THR A 23 -36.00 -30.68 2.02
N LYS A 24 -35.95 -29.39 2.35
CA LYS A 24 -34.76 -28.59 2.04
C LYS A 24 -33.61 -29.43 2.55
N ASP A 25 -32.76 -29.93 1.65
CA ASP A 25 -31.56 -30.64 2.07
C ASP A 25 -30.92 -29.76 3.14
N ASN A 26 -30.65 -30.34 4.31
CA ASN A 26 -29.77 -29.66 5.24
C ASN A 26 -28.47 -29.50 4.47
N ASP A 27 -28.25 -28.29 3.93
CA ASP A 27 -27.10 -27.88 3.13
C ASP A 27 -25.84 -28.22 3.91
N ASN A 28 -25.42 -29.47 3.84
CA ASN A 28 -24.07 -29.87 4.14
C ASN A 28 -23.29 -29.30 2.97
N GLY A 29 -22.95 -28.01 3.05
CA GLY A 29 -22.07 -27.41 2.07
C GLY A 29 -20.78 -28.23 1.99
N PHE A 30 -19.87 -27.82 1.13
CA PHE A 30 -18.54 -28.41 1.07
C PHE A 30 -17.48 -27.46 1.63
N LEU A 31 -16.57 -27.96 2.45
CA LEU A 31 -15.33 -27.28 2.79
C LEU A 31 -14.18 -28.15 2.32
N SER A 32 -13.47 -27.71 1.28
CA SER A 32 -12.41 -28.50 0.68
C SER A 32 -11.23 -28.67 1.65
N PRO A 33 -10.55 -29.83 1.66
CA PRO A 33 -9.27 -29.97 2.33
C PRO A 33 -8.10 -29.36 1.55
N ALA A 34 -8.31 -28.91 0.31
CA ALA A 34 -7.25 -28.39 -0.57
C ALA A 34 -7.20 -26.85 -0.65
N LEU A 35 -7.85 -26.14 0.28
CA LEU A 35 -7.66 -24.68 0.40
C LEU A 35 -6.19 -24.35 0.62
N LYS A 36 -5.69 -23.37 -0.12
CA LYS A 36 -4.29 -22.93 -0.05
C LYS A 36 -4.08 -21.55 -0.64
N TYR A 37 -2.96 -20.92 -0.28
CA TYR A 37 -2.43 -19.81 -1.06
C TYR A 37 -1.67 -20.34 -2.27
N THR A 38 -1.81 -19.67 -3.43
CA THR A 38 -1.01 -19.99 -4.62
C THR A 38 0.49 -19.82 -4.38
N ASN A 39 0.86 -18.77 -3.64
CA ASN A 39 2.23 -18.47 -3.24
C ASN A 39 2.32 -18.59 -1.70
N PRO A 40 2.70 -19.75 -1.15
CA PRO A 40 2.72 -19.99 0.29
C PRO A 40 3.93 -19.35 1.00
N SER A 41 4.72 -18.52 0.30
CA SER A 41 5.81 -17.74 0.89
C SER A 41 5.88 -16.36 0.23
N ILE A 42 5.98 -15.32 1.06
CA ILE A 42 6.16 -13.93 0.62
C ILE A 42 7.32 -13.27 1.37
N LYS A 43 8.10 -12.47 0.66
CA LYS A 43 9.14 -11.60 1.25
C LYS A 43 8.60 -10.20 1.37
N VAL A 44 8.72 -9.61 2.56
CA VAL A 44 8.07 -8.35 2.88
C VAL A 44 9.08 -7.37 3.46
N ALA A 45 9.08 -6.14 2.94
CA ALA A 45 9.86 -5.03 3.47
C ALA A 45 8.90 -4.07 4.16
N VAL A 46 8.72 -4.23 5.47
CA VAL A 46 7.72 -3.49 6.23
C VAL A 46 8.14 -2.02 6.42
N GLY A 47 7.15 -1.13 6.48
CA GLY A 47 7.39 0.31 6.67
C GLY A 47 7.37 1.18 5.41
N ALA A 48 7.00 0.65 4.23
CA ALA A 48 6.98 1.40 2.98
C ALA A 48 5.62 1.42 2.26
N SER A 49 5.07 0.24 2.00
CA SER A 49 3.86 0.06 1.21
C SER A 49 2.93 -0.95 1.86
N LEU A 50 1.67 -0.95 1.46
CA LEU A 50 0.73 -2.00 1.83
C LEU A 50 1.20 -3.30 1.16
N ILE A 51 1.22 -4.39 1.91
CA ILE A 51 1.64 -5.70 1.40
C ILE A 51 0.46 -6.63 1.53
N GLN A 52 0.16 -7.33 0.43
CA GLN A 52 -0.97 -8.27 0.35
C GLN A 52 -0.49 -9.59 -0.24
N SER A 53 -0.93 -10.70 0.32
CA SER A 53 -0.81 -12.01 -0.33
C SER A 53 -1.74 -12.11 -1.55
N GLY A 54 -1.81 -13.28 -2.19
CA GLY A 54 -3.00 -13.62 -2.98
C GLY A 54 -4.19 -13.93 -2.06
N ALA A 55 -5.42 -13.87 -2.59
CA ALA A 55 -6.58 -14.47 -1.94
C ALA A 55 -6.41 -15.99 -1.83
N MET A 56 -7.09 -16.62 -0.87
CA MET A 56 -7.06 -18.07 -0.71
C MET A 56 -7.80 -18.74 -1.86
N VAL A 57 -7.19 -19.78 -2.44
CA VAL A 57 -7.87 -20.66 -3.40
C VAL A 57 -8.89 -21.48 -2.63
N THR A 58 -10.17 -21.30 -2.96
CA THR A 58 -11.28 -21.88 -2.18
C THR A 58 -11.65 -23.30 -2.58
N ASP A 59 -11.13 -23.79 -3.71
CA ASP A 59 -11.30 -25.16 -4.21
C ASP A 59 -12.75 -25.66 -4.11
N GLU A 60 -13.67 -24.96 -4.79
CA GLU A 60 -15.11 -25.28 -4.85
C GLU A 60 -15.85 -25.31 -3.50
N SER A 61 -15.23 -24.85 -2.41
CA SER A 61 -15.90 -24.75 -1.11
C SER A 61 -17.13 -23.84 -1.17
N THR A 62 -18.18 -24.25 -0.46
CA THR A 62 -19.42 -23.50 -0.33
C THR A 62 -19.17 -22.16 0.36
N LYS A 63 -19.62 -21.09 -0.29
CA LYS A 63 -19.56 -19.72 0.22
C LYS A 63 -20.80 -19.42 1.08
N PRO A 64 -20.74 -18.45 2.01
CA PRO A 64 -19.58 -17.63 2.36
C PRO A 64 -18.53 -18.41 3.17
N LEU A 65 -17.25 -18.10 2.91
CA LEU A 65 -16.13 -18.53 3.73
C LEU A 65 -15.73 -17.38 4.63
N VAL A 66 -15.36 -17.69 5.87
CA VAL A 66 -14.81 -16.74 6.84
C VAL A 66 -13.40 -17.18 7.22
N PHE A 67 -12.44 -16.29 7.05
CA PHE A 67 -11.03 -16.54 7.32
C PHE A 67 -10.56 -15.76 8.56
N THR A 68 -9.77 -16.40 9.42
CA THR A 68 -9.16 -15.79 10.60
C THR A 68 -7.73 -16.29 10.80
N ILE A 69 -6.85 -15.46 11.35
CA ILE A 69 -5.52 -15.89 11.78
C ILE A 69 -5.68 -16.59 13.13
N GLU A 70 -5.31 -17.85 13.20
CA GLU A 70 -5.32 -18.63 14.44
C GLU A 70 -4.05 -18.36 15.24
N ALA A 71 -2.89 -18.40 14.58
CA ALA A 71 -1.59 -18.22 15.20
C ALA A 71 -0.58 -17.66 14.22
N ILE A 72 0.36 -16.87 14.73
CA ILE A 72 1.59 -16.49 14.04
C ILE A 72 2.73 -17.11 14.82
N ARG A 73 3.64 -17.81 14.15
CA ARG A 73 4.77 -18.49 14.79
C ARG A 73 6.09 -17.99 14.24
N THR A 74 7.09 -17.92 15.10
CA THR A 74 8.50 -17.66 14.71
C THR A 74 9.10 -18.87 14.01
N ALA A 75 10.28 -18.70 13.40
CA ALA A 75 10.99 -19.76 12.69
C ALA A 75 11.26 -21.03 13.54
N ASP A 76 11.37 -20.90 14.87
CA ASP A 76 11.53 -22.00 15.82
C ASP A 76 10.19 -22.62 16.27
N GLY A 77 9.06 -22.21 15.67
CA GLY A 77 7.73 -22.75 15.91
C GLY A 77 6.99 -22.18 17.13
N LYS A 78 7.63 -21.29 17.90
CA LYS A 78 7.01 -20.63 19.06
C LYS A 78 5.95 -19.63 18.62
N LEU A 79 4.94 -19.45 19.47
CA LEU A 79 3.90 -18.44 19.24
C LEU A 79 4.52 -17.04 19.32
N ALA A 80 4.30 -16.23 18.28
CA ALA A 80 4.76 -14.86 18.19
C ALA A 80 3.74 -13.90 18.82
N GLU A 81 3.50 -14.04 20.13
CA GLU A 81 2.47 -13.27 20.86
C GLU A 81 2.61 -11.76 20.68
N GLY A 82 3.84 -11.25 20.71
CA GLY A 82 4.12 -9.82 20.46
C GLY A 82 3.62 -9.36 19.09
N VAL A 83 3.87 -10.15 18.04
CA VAL A 83 3.42 -9.84 16.68
C VAL A 83 1.90 -9.93 16.55
N MET A 84 1.27 -10.93 17.19
CA MET A 84 -0.19 -11.08 17.17
C MET A 84 -0.92 -9.95 17.92
N ASN A 85 -0.32 -9.45 18.99
CA ASN A 85 -0.85 -8.35 19.78
C ASN A 85 -0.50 -6.97 19.20
N TYR A 86 0.46 -6.90 18.28
CA TYR A 86 0.87 -5.65 17.65
C TYR A 86 -0.23 -5.13 16.74
N LYS A 87 -0.77 -3.97 17.10
CA LYS A 87 -1.76 -3.24 16.31
C LYS A 87 -1.20 -1.91 15.85
N VAL A 88 -1.70 -1.45 14.70
CA VAL A 88 -1.33 -0.18 14.09
C VAL A 88 -2.57 0.63 13.79
N ASP A 89 -2.44 1.95 13.94
CA ASP A 89 -3.42 2.89 13.43
C ASP A 89 -3.16 3.07 11.94
N THR A 90 -4.14 2.70 11.13
CA THR A 90 -4.09 2.76 9.67
C THR A 90 -5.41 3.31 9.13
N TYR A 91 -5.54 3.40 7.81
CA TYR A 91 -6.74 3.92 7.17
C TYR A 91 -7.45 2.85 6.35
N PHE A 92 -8.77 2.84 6.47
CA PHE A 92 -9.64 2.03 5.61
C PHE A 92 -10.42 2.95 4.67
N TRP A 93 -10.41 2.63 3.38
CA TRP A 93 -11.10 3.42 2.37
C TRP A 93 -12.60 3.15 2.38
N ASP A 94 -13.39 4.21 2.53
CA ASP A 94 -14.85 4.19 2.39
C ASP A 94 -15.29 4.69 1.00
N ALA A 95 -14.38 5.33 0.26
CA ALA A 95 -14.56 5.76 -1.12
C ALA A 95 -13.27 5.61 -1.94
N GLU A 96 -13.39 5.65 -3.26
CA GLU A 96 -12.26 5.53 -4.18
C GLU A 96 -11.27 6.72 -4.02
N TYR A 97 -9.99 6.37 -3.85
CA TYR A 97 -8.88 7.30 -3.98
C TYR A 97 -8.61 7.55 -5.47
N THR A 98 -8.75 8.80 -5.92
CA THR A 98 -8.61 9.14 -7.34
C THR A 98 -7.24 9.72 -7.69
N GLY A 99 -6.43 10.06 -6.68
CA GLY A 99 -5.16 10.77 -6.87
C GLY A 99 -5.33 12.24 -7.27
N LYS A 100 -6.57 12.75 -7.25
CA LYS A 100 -6.90 14.14 -7.60
C LYS A 100 -7.25 14.99 -6.38
N GLU A 101 -7.23 14.39 -5.20
CA GLU A 101 -7.37 15.08 -3.93
C GLU A 101 -6.28 16.14 -3.81
N LYS A 102 -6.64 17.33 -3.35
CA LYS A 102 -5.72 18.47 -3.23
C LYS A 102 -5.18 18.64 -1.82
N THR A 103 -5.95 18.17 -0.84
CA THR A 103 -5.62 18.32 0.58
C THR A 103 -5.74 16.99 1.32
N VAL A 104 -5.00 16.85 2.42
CA VAL A 104 -5.15 15.70 3.32
C VAL A 104 -6.58 15.61 3.85
N GLN A 105 -7.24 16.74 4.07
CA GLN A 105 -8.63 16.80 4.53
C GLN A 105 -9.60 16.20 3.52
N GLU A 106 -9.46 16.54 2.23
CA GLU A 106 -10.25 15.91 1.15
C GLU A 106 -10.02 14.39 1.12
N LEU A 107 -8.76 13.96 1.26
CA LEU A 107 -8.43 12.54 1.33
C LEU A 107 -9.08 11.85 2.53
N ASP A 108 -9.00 12.47 3.71
CA ASP A 108 -9.54 11.94 4.96
C ASP A 108 -11.07 11.90 5.00
N THR A 109 -11.78 12.61 4.12
CA THR A 109 -13.23 12.38 3.95
C THR A 109 -13.57 11.06 3.26
N LYS A 110 -12.59 10.44 2.59
CA LYS A 110 -12.75 9.19 1.83
C LYS A 110 -12.28 7.95 2.58
N ARG A 111 -11.70 8.13 3.77
CA ARG A 111 -11.12 7.05 4.56
C ARG A 111 -11.30 7.32 6.04
N LYS A 112 -11.40 6.26 6.83
CA LYS A 112 -11.48 6.37 8.28
C LYS A 112 -10.27 5.74 8.93
N LYS A 113 -9.85 6.32 10.05
CA LYS A 113 -8.83 5.71 10.92
C LYS A 113 -9.41 4.44 11.54
N VAL A 114 -8.62 3.38 11.52
CA VAL A 114 -8.94 2.09 12.13
C VAL A 114 -7.71 1.56 12.85
N ASN A 115 -7.92 0.86 13.95
CA ASN A 115 -6.87 0.15 14.66
C ASN A 115 -6.94 -1.33 14.27
N ARG A 116 -5.90 -1.82 13.58
CA ARG A 116 -5.87 -3.18 12.99
C ARG A 116 -4.64 -3.95 13.45
N PRO A 117 -4.68 -5.29 13.48
CA PRO A 117 -3.46 -6.09 13.62
C PRO A 117 -2.41 -5.69 12.56
N ALA A 118 -1.13 -5.71 12.94
CA ALA A 118 -0.03 -5.40 12.02
C ALA A 118 0.06 -6.40 10.87
N ILE A 119 -0.16 -7.69 11.18
CA ILE A 119 -0.39 -8.76 10.22
C ILE A 119 -1.86 -9.18 10.37
N ASP A 120 -2.66 -8.87 9.36
CA ASP A 120 -4.11 -9.01 9.37
C ASP A 120 -4.57 -9.96 8.26
N ILE A 121 -5.86 -10.31 8.27
CA ILE A 121 -6.49 -11.12 7.24
C ILE A 121 -7.81 -10.51 6.80
N ASN A 122 -8.04 -10.47 5.49
CA ASN A 122 -9.36 -10.16 4.97
C ASN A 122 -10.29 -11.36 5.22
N PRO A 123 -11.35 -11.19 6.02
CA PRO A 123 -12.19 -12.30 6.44
C PRO A 123 -13.02 -12.90 5.29
N GLU A 124 -13.18 -12.22 4.16
CA GLU A 124 -14.03 -12.67 3.05
C GLU A 124 -13.29 -13.52 2.01
N ASN A 125 -11.97 -13.29 1.86
CA ASN A 125 -11.17 -13.94 0.82
C ASN A 125 -9.85 -14.54 1.33
N GLY A 126 -9.55 -14.38 2.62
CA GLY A 126 -8.37 -14.93 3.26
C GLY A 126 -7.07 -14.22 2.88
N ASN A 127 -7.10 -13.04 2.26
CA ASN A 127 -5.88 -12.31 1.94
C ASN A 127 -5.14 -11.85 3.21
N ILE A 128 -3.86 -12.20 3.37
CA ILE A 128 -3.02 -11.62 4.43
C ILE A 128 -2.62 -10.21 4.03
N VAL A 129 -2.79 -9.27 4.96
CA VAL A 129 -2.48 -7.85 4.79
C VAL A 129 -1.45 -7.43 5.84
N ILE A 130 -0.39 -6.76 5.42
CA ILE A 130 0.58 -6.12 6.31
C ILE A 130 0.59 -4.62 6.00
N TYR A 131 0.21 -3.82 6.98
CA TYR A 131 0.02 -2.37 6.81
C TYR A 131 1.37 -1.63 6.75
N PRO A 132 1.49 -0.52 5.99
CA PRO A 132 2.70 0.31 5.97
C PRO A 132 3.12 0.79 7.35
N GLU A 133 2.15 1.05 8.24
CA GLU A 133 2.40 1.54 9.60
C GLU A 133 3.00 0.48 10.54
N ALA A 134 3.02 -0.80 10.13
CA ALA A 134 3.67 -1.91 10.85
C ALA A 134 5.20 -1.84 10.78
N SER A 135 5.77 -0.75 11.29
CA SER A 135 7.19 -0.39 11.13
C SER A 135 8.00 -0.37 12.43
N ASP A 136 7.37 -0.68 13.57
CA ASP A 136 8.06 -0.85 14.85
C ASP A 136 8.86 -2.17 14.84
N THR A 137 10.18 -2.03 14.81
CA THR A 137 11.12 -3.15 14.68
C THR A 137 11.26 -3.96 15.98
N LEU A 138 10.75 -3.47 17.10
CA LEU A 138 10.69 -4.20 18.37
C LEU A 138 9.44 -5.10 18.43
N GLN A 139 8.32 -4.62 17.89
CA GLN A 139 7.05 -5.36 17.85
C GLN A 139 6.99 -6.36 16.70
N LEU A 140 7.59 -6.02 15.54
CA LEU A 140 7.72 -6.90 14.39
C LEU A 140 9.20 -7.06 13.99
N PRO A 141 9.98 -7.89 14.71
CA PRO A 141 11.36 -8.14 14.37
C PRO A 141 11.52 -8.79 12.99
N LYS A 142 12.60 -8.45 12.28
CA LYS A 142 13.00 -9.12 11.05
C LYS A 142 13.16 -10.62 11.30
N GLY A 143 12.70 -11.44 10.38
CA GLY A 143 12.71 -12.89 10.54
C GLY A 143 11.65 -13.59 9.72
N LYS A 144 11.60 -14.91 9.85
CA LYS A 144 10.60 -15.76 9.20
C LYS A 144 9.47 -16.05 10.18
N TYR A 145 8.24 -15.86 9.72
CA TYR A 145 7.02 -16.18 10.45
C TYR A 145 6.15 -17.13 9.62
N THR A 146 5.45 -18.05 10.29
CA THR A 146 4.41 -18.87 9.68
C THR A 146 3.05 -18.49 10.25
N ILE A 147 2.04 -18.45 9.38
CA ILE A 147 0.67 -18.04 9.73
C ILE A 147 -0.23 -19.27 9.62
N ASP A 148 -0.85 -19.63 10.73
CA ASP A 148 -1.89 -20.65 10.80
C ASP A 148 -3.24 -19.95 10.54
N VAL A 149 -4.03 -20.44 9.58
CA VAL A 149 -5.30 -19.82 9.17
C VAL A 149 -6.45 -20.76 9.45
N ARG A 150 -7.46 -20.27 10.18
CA ARG A 150 -8.74 -20.97 10.39
C ARG A 150 -9.76 -20.50 9.36
N VAL A 151 -10.42 -21.45 8.72
CA VAL A 151 -11.46 -21.22 7.70
C VAL A 151 -12.76 -21.86 8.14
N LYS A 152 -13.87 -21.15 7.97
CA LYS A 152 -15.22 -21.62 8.32
C LYS A 152 -16.24 -21.34 7.23
N ASN A 153 -17.17 -22.26 7.00
CA ASN A 153 -18.41 -22.03 6.25
C ASN A 153 -19.59 -22.77 6.91
N SER A 154 -20.69 -22.98 6.18
CA SER A 154 -21.86 -23.72 6.66
C SER A 154 -21.58 -25.20 6.97
N SER A 155 -20.54 -25.79 6.37
CA SER A 155 -20.16 -27.20 6.50
C SER A 155 -19.36 -27.51 7.74
N GLY A 156 -18.68 -26.52 8.30
CA GLY A 156 -17.77 -26.69 9.41
C GLY A 156 -16.61 -25.70 9.39
N GLU A 157 -15.55 -26.06 10.10
CA GLU A 157 -14.32 -25.29 10.20
C GLU A 157 -13.08 -26.18 10.06
N MET A 158 -11.99 -25.59 9.56
CA MET A 158 -10.70 -26.25 9.38
C MET A 158 -9.56 -25.30 9.74
N LEU A 159 -8.50 -25.85 10.34
CA LEU A 159 -7.23 -25.16 10.55
C LEU A 159 -6.23 -25.57 9.47
N ILE A 160 -5.70 -24.58 8.76
CA ILE A 160 -4.59 -24.73 7.82
C ILE A 160 -3.32 -24.27 8.54
N ALA A 161 -2.59 -25.22 9.11
CA ALA A 161 -1.31 -24.94 9.77
C ALA A 161 -0.26 -24.51 8.73
N THR A 162 0.51 -23.46 9.04
CA THR A 162 1.55 -22.91 8.15
C THR A 162 1.00 -22.61 6.75
N ALA A 163 -0.20 -22.01 6.69
CA ALA A 163 -0.85 -21.66 5.43
C ALA A 163 0.01 -20.71 4.59
N LEU A 164 0.66 -19.73 5.25
CA LEU A 164 1.55 -18.77 4.61
C LEU A 164 2.83 -18.58 5.43
N THR A 165 3.96 -18.49 4.75
CA THR A 165 5.23 -18.03 5.31
C THR A 165 5.47 -16.57 4.93
N VAL A 166 5.85 -15.75 5.90
CA VAL A 166 6.23 -14.35 5.71
C VAL A 166 7.67 -14.15 6.16
N GLU A 167 8.52 -13.71 5.24
CA GLU A 167 9.90 -13.32 5.52
C GLU A 167 10.00 -11.80 5.66
N VAL A 168 10.09 -11.33 6.90
CA VAL A 168 10.12 -9.91 7.25
C VAL A 168 11.53 -9.35 7.16
N SER A 169 11.64 -8.25 6.42
CA SER A 169 12.75 -7.32 6.36
C SER A 169 12.22 -5.90 6.58
N TYR A 170 13.12 -4.92 6.73
CA TYR A 170 12.72 -3.52 6.90
C TYR A 170 12.94 -2.74 5.63
N ALA A 171 11.97 -1.92 5.26
CA ALA A 171 12.16 -0.97 4.18
C ALA A 171 13.31 0.00 4.47
N LEU A 172 14.00 0.39 3.41
CA LEU A 172 14.95 1.50 3.48
C LEU A 172 14.21 2.79 3.87
N PRO A 173 14.87 3.74 4.53
CA PRO A 173 14.22 4.97 4.95
C PRO A 173 13.85 5.90 3.79
N TYR A 174 14.33 5.62 2.58
CA TYR A 174 13.95 6.27 1.33
C TYR A 174 14.05 5.29 0.16
N SER A 175 13.41 5.63 -0.96
CA SER A 175 13.61 4.98 -2.26
C SER A 175 13.98 6.02 -3.32
N TYR A 176 14.75 5.59 -4.31
CA TYR A 176 15.14 6.37 -5.47
C TYR A 176 15.16 5.48 -6.70
N ALA A 177 14.57 5.93 -7.78
CA ALA A 177 14.62 5.28 -9.07
C ALA A 177 14.86 6.34 -10.16
N PHE A 178 16.06 6.30 -10.75
CA PHE A 178 16.37 7.10 -11.93
C PHE A 178 15.39 6.77 -13.06
N ARG A 179 14.88 7.80 -13.75
CA ARG A 179 13.92 7.62 -14.85
C ARG A 179 14.43 8.17 -16.18
N GLY A 180 15.19 9.26 -16.17
CA GLY A 180 15.87 9.70 -17.38
C GLY A 180 16.50 11.08 -17.28
N VAL A 181 17.15 11.45 -18.38
CA VAL A 181 17.67 12.78 -18.68
C VAL A 181 17.41 13.09 -20.14
N ASP A 182 17.35 14.38 -20.48
CA ASP A 182 17.23 14.87 -21.85
C ASP A 182 18.09 16.14 -22.05
N GLY A 183 18.28 16.53 -23.31
CA GLY A 183 19.12 17.64 -23.70
C GLY A 183 20.60 17.36 -23.46
N LYS A 184 21.32 18.32 -22.87
CA LYS A 184 22.79 18.24 -22.69
C LYS A 184 23.23 17.32 -21.54
N LEU A 185 22.32 16.85 -20.69
CA LEU A 185 22.67 15.94 -19.62
C LEU A 185 22.99 14.53 -20.15
N THR A 186 24.08 13.96 -19.63
CA THR A 186 24.44 12.55 -19.82
C THR A 186 24.06 11.69 -18.62
N GLY A 187 23.63 12.30 -17.53
CA GLY A 187 23.11 11.63 -16.34
C GLY A 187 23.06 12.54 -15.12
N ILE A 188 22.64 11.97 -14.00
CA ILE A 188 22.68 12.60 -12.67
C ILE A 188 23.14 11.56 -11.64
N ASP A 189 23.81 11.99 -10.58
CA ASP A 189 23.93 11.21 -9.35
C ASP A 189 23.06 11.84 -8.27
N VAL A 190 22.18 11.04 -7.66
CA VAL A 190 21.29 11.51 -6.59
C VAL A 190 21.63 10.80 -5.30
N LYS A 191 21.87 11.57 -4.24
CA LYS A 191 22.19 11.08 -2.90
C LYS A 191 21.20 11.62 -1.89
N PHE A 192 20.66 10.73 -1.06
CA PHE A 192 19.79 11.07 0.07
C PHE A 192 20.55 10.78 1.36
N GLU A 193 20.62 11.77 2.26
CA GLU A 193 21.31 11.66 3.54
C GLU A 193 20.40 12.16 4.65
N ARG A 194 19.99 11.27 5.55
CA ARG A 194 19.23 11.64 6.75
C ARG A 194 20.19 12.22 7.79
N GLN A 195 20.21 13.54 7.92
CA GLN A 195 21.12 14.27 8.80
C GLN A 195 20.64 14.30 10.26
N ALA A 196 19.32 14.26 10.47
CA ALA A 196 18.70 14.18 11.79
C ALA A 196 17.48 13.27 11.76
N THR A 197 17.13 12.68 12.90
CA THR A 197 15.96 11.79 13.05
C THR A 197 14.69 12.51 13.48
N THR A 198 14.79 13.81 13.78
CA THR A 198 13.72 14.70 14.22
C THR A 198 13.56 15.84 13.22
N GLU A 199 12.44 16.54 13.31
CA GLU A 199 11.99 17.59 12.36
C GLU A 199 11.60 17.05 10.99
N ASN A 200 10.74 17.78 10.28
CA ASN A 200 10.25 17.38 8.97
C ASN A 200 10.76 18.38 7.93
N LYS A 201 12.00 18.18 7.45
CA LYS A 201 12.66 19.10 6.52
C LYS A 201 13.41 18.35 5.43
N ILE A 202 13.38 18.88 4.21
CA ILE A 202 14.23 18.45 3.10
C ILE A 202 15.08 19.64 2.64
N VAL A 203 16.37 19.41 2.43
CA VAL A 203 17.32 20.40 1.93
C VAL A 203 17.90 19.88 0.62
N VAL A 204 17.59 20.55 -0.48
CA VAL A 204 17.91 20.10 -1.83
C VAL A 204 19.05 20.93 -2.42
N TYR A 205 20.11 20.26 -2.82
CA TYR A 205 21.23 20.83 -3.57
C TYR A 205 21.22 20.26 -4.97
N THR A 206 21.21 21.11 -5.99
CA THR A 206 21.55 20.71 -7.35
C THR A 206 22.92 21.29 -7.69
N LEU A 207 23.84 20.44 -8.13
CA LEU A 207 25.23 20.81 -8.38
C LEU A 207 25.55 20.65 -9.87
N LYS A 208 26.25 21.63 -10.44
CA LYS A 208 26.87 21.54 -11.76
C LYS A 208 27.96 20.48 -11.76
N LYS A 209 28.42 20.07 -12.95
CA LYS A 209 29.46 19.02 -13.13
C LYS A 209 30.73 19.23 -12.30
N ASP A 210 31.11 20.48 -12.04
CA ASP A 210 32.29 20.87 -11.25
C ASP A 210 32.03 20.93 -9.72
N GLY A 211 30.82 20.59 -9.28
CA GLY A 211 30.39 20.61 -7.88
C GLY A 211 29.88 21.96 -7.40
N THR A 212 29.89 23.00 -8.23
CA THR A 212 29.32 24.30 -7.85
C THR A 212 27.79 24.25 -7.81
N PRO A 213 27.13 24.95 -6.88
CA PRO A 213 25.69 24.88 -6.77
C PRO A 213 24.97 25.60 -7.91
N VAL A 214 23.78 25.12 -8.22
CA VAL A 214 22.80 25.75 -9.10
C VAL A 214 21.80 26.50 -8.24
N ASP A 215 21.57 27.78 -8.54
CA ASP A 215 20.48 28.54 -7.92
C ASP A 215 19.14 27.83 -8.25
N PRO A 216 18.38 27.38 -7.23
CA PRO A 216 17.11 26.67 -7.45
C PRO A 216 16.12 27.42 -8.33
N LYS A 217 16.18 28.77 -8.37
CA LYS A 217 15.31 29.60 -9.22
C LYS A 217 15.51 29.37 -10.71
N LEU A 218 16.65 28.81 -11.11
CA LEU A 218 16.96 28.48 -12.50
C LEU A 218 16.40 27.11 -12.91
N LEU A 219 15.89 26.33 -11.97
CA LEU A 219 15.33 25.01 -12.23
C LEU A 219 13.81 25.09 -12.19
N ILE A 220 13.16 24.60 -13.25
CA ILE A 220 11.71 24.69 -13.42
C ILE A 220 11.12 23.28 -13.43
N GLY A 221 9.99 23.09 -12.74
CA GLY A 221 9.24 21.84 -12.78
C GLY A 221 8.54 21.60 -14.12
N TYR A 222 8.57 20.37 -14.61
CA TYR A 222 7.78 20.00 -15.78
C TYR A 222 6.29 19.90 -15.43
N ASP A 223 5.44 20.55 -16.22
CA ASP A 223 3.97 20.51 -16.07
C ASP A 223 3.37 19.36 -16.90
N TYR A 224 2.78 18.38 -16.21
CA TYR A 224 2.14 17.22 -16.85
C TYR A 224 0.64 17.44 -17.11
N SER A 225 0.10 18.61 -16.78
CA SER A 225 -1.31 18.89 -16.98
C SER A 225 -1.64 19.01 -18.46
N THR A 226 -2.65 18.26 -18.89
CA THR A 226 -3.26 18.40 -20.21
C THR A 226 -4.47 19.35 -20.20
N THR A 227 -4.81 19.91 -19.02
CA THR A 227 -5.98 20.76 -18.84
C THR A 227 -5.57 22.23 -18.74
N PRO A 228 -6.06 23.11 -19.63
CA PRO A 228 -5.73 24.53 -19.57
C PRO A 228 -6.05 25.17 -18.22
N GLY A 229 -5.09 25.91 -17.66
CA GLY A 229 -5.25 26.61 -16.38
C GLY A 229 -5.14 25.72 -15.14
N VAL A 230 -4.85 24.44 -15.30
CA VAL A 230 -4.49 23.52 -14.21
C VAL A 230 -3.01 23.21 -14.37
N THR A 231 -2.23 23.35 -13.29
CA THR A 231 -0.82 22.98 -13.27
C THR A 231 -0.64 21.64 -12.54
N ASP A 232 0.15 20.75 -13.10
CA ASP A 232 0.64 19.51 -12.48
C ASP A 232 2.16 19.46 -12.55
N LEU A 233 2.79 20.44 -11.88
CA LEU A 233 4.24 20.55 -11.80
C LEU A 233 4.81 19.40 -10.98
N LYS A 234 5.81 18.71 -11.54
CA LYS A 234 6.56 17.65 -10.85
C LYS A 234 7.88 18.18 -10.34
N ASP A 235 7.84 19.06 -9.36
CA ASP A 235 9.04 19.67 -8.75
C ASP A 235 9.05 19.57 -7.22
N TRP A 236 10.09 20.16 -6.64
CA TRP A 236 10.30 20.23 -5.20
C TRP A 236 9.30 21.14 -4.47
N HIS A 237 8.59 22.00 -5.20
CA HIS A 237 7.57 22.90 -4.67
C HIS A 237 6.17 22.24 -4.68
N ASN A 238 6.05 21.05 -5.28
CA ASN A 238 4.79 20.31 -5.44
C ASN A 238 4.95 18.83 -5.04
N LEU A 239 5.18 18.59 -3.74
CA LEU A 239 5.46 17.25 -3.20
C LEU A 239 4.20 16.47 -2.77
N GLY A 240 3.04 16.88 -3.29
CA GLY A 240 1.74 16.25 -3.02
C GLY A 240 0.97 16.92 -1.88
N LEU A 241 0.02 16.18 -1.29
CA LEU A 241 -0.98 16.71 -0.36
C LEU A 241 -0.35 17.53 0.78
N ASN A 242 -0.62 18.85 0.77
CA ASN A 242 -0.15 19.84 1.73
C ASN A 242 1.40 19.97 1.85
N ASN A 243 2.18 19.51 0.87
CA ASN A 243 3.64 19.51 0.93
C ASN A 243 4.30 20.16 -0.31
N PRO A 244 5.39 20.94 -0.12
CA PRO A 244 5.90 21.42 1.16
C PRO A 244 4.93 22.40 1.83
N THR A 245 4.96 22.50 3.16
CA THR A 245 4.17 23.51 3.89
C THR A 245 4.74 24.91 3.75
N LYS A 246 6.06 24.98 3.54
CA LYS A 246 6.81 26.19 3.25
C LYS A 246 8.10 25.82 2.55
N TYR A 247 8.57 26.70 1.67
CA TYR A 247 9.89 26.58 1.06
C TYR A 247 10.66 27.89 1.16
N THR A 248 11.99 27.80 1.18
CA THR A 248 12.90 28.95 1.16
C THR A 248 14.01 28.69 0.16
N GLU A 249 14.16 29.59 -0.81
CA GLU A 249 15.19 29.51 -1.85
C GLU A 249 16.42 30.29 -1.43
N PHE A 250 17.54 29.59 -1.30
CA PHE A 250 18.86 30.17 -1.14
C PHE A 250 19.62 30.08 -2.47
N PRO A 251 20.64 30.95 -2.70
CA PRO A 251 21.41 30.91 -3.94
C PRO A 251 22.09 29.57 -4.25
N ASP A 252 22.27 28.72 -3.24
CA ASP A 252 22.97 27.43 -3.35
C ASP A 252 22.09 26.20 -3.10
N HIS A 253 20.89 26.36 -2.54
CA HIS A 253 20.00 25.26 -2.18
C HIS A 253 18.55 25.68 -1.93
N LEU A 254 17.65 24.69 -1.91
CA LEU A 254 16.23 24.85 -1.58
C LEU A 254 15.94 24.15 -0.25
N GLU A 255 15.37 24.88 0.71
CA GLU A 255 14.83 24.29 1.93
C GLU A 255 13.33 24.11 1.85
N LEU A 256 12.85 22.96 2.30
CA LEU A 256 11.45 22.54 2.25
C LEU A 256 11.02 22.08 3.64
N GLU A 257 10.05 22.77 4.23
CA GLU A 257 9.34 22.30 5.42
C GLU A 257 8.23 21.33 4.98
N ILE A 258 8.13 20.18 5.65
CA ILE A 258 7.22 19.08 5.31
C ILE A 258 6.22 18.91 6.45
N ALA A 259 4.94 18.77 6.14
CA ALA A 259 3.88 18.55 7.11
C ALA A 259 4.12 17.27 7.93
N GLY A 260 4.59 16.22 7.26
CA GLY A 260 4.89 14.93 7.85
C GLY A 260 5.35 13.92 6.81
N PHE A 261 5.94 12.83 7.28
CA PHE A 261 6.32 11.67 6.48
C PHE A 261 5.35 10.50 6.75
N PRO A 262 5.19 9.53 5.83
CA PRO A 262 5.95 9.36 4.58
C PRO A 262 5.64 10.42 3.52
N LEU A 263 6.58 10.60 2.61
CA LEU A 263 6.48 11.45 1.43
C LEU A 263 6.75 10.57 0.19
N PRO A 264 5.77 10.33 -0.70
CA PRO A 264 4.42 10.88 -0.71
C PRO A 264 3.56 10.42 0.46
N PHE A 265 2.56 11.24 0.81
CA PHE A 265 1.67 11.02 1.96
C PHE A 265 0.90 9.69 1.91
N VAL A 266 0.54 9.23 0.71
CA VAL A 266 -0.07 7.91 0.53
C VAL A 266 1.03 6.88 0.37
N ALA A 267 1.20 6.03 1.38
CA ALA A 267 2.19 4.96 1.39
C ALA A 267 2.05 4.03 0.17
N GLY A 268 3.18 3.63 -0.41
CA GLY A 268 3.24 2.82 -1.64
C GLY A 268 3.16 3.62 -2.96
N GLN A 269 2.91 4.93 -2.91
CA GLN A 269 3.12 5.82 -4.05
C GLN A 269 4.59 6.27 -4.13
N VAL A 270 4.98 6.80 -5.30
CA VAL A 270 6.26 7.49 -5.48
C VAL A 270 6.01 8.90 -5.98
N LEU A 271 6.83 9.85 -5.56
CA LEU A 271 6.86 11.20 -6.11
C LEU A 271 7.81 11.25 -7.28
N ARG A 272 7.39 11.91 -8.36
CA ARG A 272 8.28 12.28 -9.45
C ARG A 272 8.83 13.68 -9.21
N VAL A 273 10.14 13.82 -9.34
CA VAL A 273 10.82 15.09 -9.54
C VAL A 273 11.29 15.10 -10.99
N ASP A 274 10.91 16.14 -11.72
CA ASP A 274 11.15 16.36 -13.14
C ASP A 274 11.47 17.85 -13.34
N MET A 275 12.76 18.14 -13.46
CA MET A 275 13.28 19.51 -13.48
C MET A 275 13.98 19.78 -14.80
N TYR A 276 13.77 20.96 -15.36
CA TYR A 276 14.47 21.42 -16.55
C TYR A 276 15.08 22.81 -16.37
N ASN A 277 16.01 23.14 -17.25
CA ASN A 277 16.60 24.47 -17.41
C ASN A 277 16.81 24.75 -18.90
N ASN A 278 16.70 26.02 -19.33
CA ASN A 278 16.74 26.41 -20.74
C ASN A 278 18.10 26.96 -21.20
N GLY A 279 19.17 26.74 -20.43
CA GLY A 279 20.54 27.08 -20.80
C GLY A 279 21.25 28.03 -19.84
N GLU A 280 20.56 28.60 -18.85
CA GLU A 280 21.19 29.48 -17.86
C GLU A 280 22.21 28.74 -16.96
N VAL A 281 22.12 27.41 -16.86
CA VAL A 281 22.98 26.61 -15.95
C VAL A 281 24.22 26.06 -16.65
N ASN A 282 24.09 25.53 -17.87
CA ASN A 282 25.19 24.85 -18.60
C ASN A 282 25.27 25.23 -20.09
N GLY A 283 24.61 26.32 -20.49
CA GLY A 283 24.63 26.87 -21.83
C GLY A 283 23.62 26.26 -22.81
N ASP A 284 22.90 25.21 -22.45
CA ASP A 284 21.91 24.56 -23.32
C ASP A 284 20.72 24.01 -22.52
N TYR A 285 19.63 23.68 -23.21
CA TYR A 285 18.51 22.98 -22.58
C TYR A 285 18.95 21.66 -21.95
N PHE A 286 18.40 21.38 -20.77
CA PHE A 286 18.37 20.03 -20.23
C PHE A 286 17.13 19.77 -19.40
N ASN A 287 16.87 18.48 -19.19
CA ASN A 287 15.87 18.00 -18.27
C ASN A 287 16.39 16.72 -17.56
N TYR A 288 15.96 16.49 -16.32
CA TYR A 288 16.16 15.24 -15.61
C TYR A 288 14.93 14.86 -14.81
N TRP A 289 14.68 13.56 -14.67
CA TRP A 289 13.60 13.06 -13.83
C TRP A 289 13.92 11.76 -13.12
N PHE A 290 13.37 11.62 -11.92
CA PHE A 290 13.46 10.43 -11.10
C PHE A 290 12.23 10.30 -10.20
N ASP A 291 11.99 9.08 -9.74
CA ASP A 291 10.96 8.80 -8.74
C ASP A 291 11.62 8.61 -7.37
N MET A 292 10.97 9.08 -6.30
CA MET A 292 11.45 8.94 -4.93
C MET A 292 10.33 8.73 -3.91
N ALA A 293 10.71 8.20 -2.75
CA ALA A 293 9.94 8.30 -1.52
C ALA A 293 10.88 8.51 -0.33
N ILE A 294 10.44 9.24 0.68
CA ILE A 294 11.10 9.35 1.99
C ILE A 294 10.11 8.86 3.03
N LEU A 295 10.47 7.81 3.75
CA LEU A 295 9.54 7.03 4.57
C LEU A 295 9.69 7.30 6.08
N LYS A 296 10.71 8.07 6.47
CA LYS A 296 11.01 8.35 7.87
C LYS A 296 11.19 9.86 8.07
N GLU A 297 10.68 10.33 9.20
CA GLU A 297 10.87 11.71 9.69
C GLU A 297 12.33 12.11 9.75
N GLY A 298 12.65 13.39 9.70
CA GLY A 298 14.02 13.86 9.81
C GLY A 298 14.34 15.03 8.91
N ILE A 299 15.57 15.51 9.07
CA ILE A 299 16.19 16.44 8.14
C ILE A 299 16.91 15.63 7.08
N TRP A 300 16.45 15.74 5.84
CA TRP A 300 17.00 15.02 4.69
C TRP A 300 17.75 15.97 3.78
N LYS A 301 19.05 15.73 3.59
CA LYS A 301 19.82 16.36 2.53
C LYS A 301 19.70 15.53 1.26
N VAL A 302 19.24 16.16 0.18
CA VAL A 302 19.21 15.57 -1.17
C VAL A 302 20.22 16.32 -2.02
N THR A 303 21.18 15.59 -2.60
CA THR A 303 22.17 16.18 -3.52
C THR A 303 22.00 15.56 -4.90
N ILE A 304 21.82 16.40 -5.91
CA ILE A 304 21.68 16.03 -7.32
C ILE A 304 22.89 16.58 -8.06
N GLN A 305 23.81 15.72 -8.45
CA GLN A 305 25.02 16.07 -9.18
C GLN A 305 24.77 15.88 -10.68
N LEU A 306 24.73 16.99 -11.43
CA LEU A 306 24.53 16.97 -12.88
C LEU A 306 25.77 16.41 -13.60
N LYS A 307 25.54 15.61 -14.65
CA LYS A 307 26.57 15.14 -15.58
C LYS A 307 26.22 15.60 -16.99
N TYR A 308 27.17 16.22 -17.67
CA TYR A 308 27.06 16.65 -19.06
C TYR A 308 28.46 16.71 -19.67
N ASN A 309 28.57 16.76 -21.00
CA ASN A 309 29.85 16.89 -21.68
C ASN A 309 30.36 18.33 -21.62
#